data_AF-A0A428RSQ0-F1
#
_entry.id   AF-A0A428RSQ0-F1
#
_cell.length_a   1.000
_cell.length_b   1.000
_cell.length_c   1.000
_cell.angle_alpha   90.00
_cell.angle_beta   90.00
_cell.angle_gamma   90.00
#
_symmetry.space_group_name_H-M   'P 1'
#
loop_
_entity.id
_entity.type
_entity.pdbx_description
1 polymer ?
#
loop_
_entity_poly.entity_id
_entity_poly.type
_entity_poly.pdbx_seq_one_letter_code
_entity_poly.pdbx_strand_id
1 'polypeptide(L)'
;MESLSNTWLGILHDVGPALGRLTVKPKQRSKKESVKRLARLAEESPSSILPNSMLSKLIENLPSLFSQDYPQVLTHGDFSVTNILVDENKFEITGIVDWSLAAVMPFGMDLDILFLTTGFMTQDGWHDYACKLLLRDSFWEEFWAVSGIEGEERRGRTQDLAETAGQIGAILRLAFRRNADGSPSEVVLMSESRMKQLRAWFGEQAARLA
;
A
#
# COMPACT_ATOMS: atom_id res chain seq x y z
N MET A 1 -5.76 21.51 15.96
CA MET A 1 -6.15 20.13 16.29
C MET A 1 -7.60 19.83 15.95
N GLU A 2 -8.53 20.80 15.97
CA GLU A 2 -9.92 20.56 15.54
C GLU A 2 -10.13 20.40 14.01
N SER A 3 -9.22 20.88 13.14
CA SER A 3 -9.43 20.77 11.68
C SER A 3 -9.02 19.42 11.07
N LEU A 4 -8.20 18.61 11.76
CA LEU A 4 -7.82 17.28 11.27
C LEU A 4 -8.99 16.29 11.37
N SER A 5 -9.87 16.46 12.36
CA SER A 5 -11.06 15.63 12.56
C SER A 5 -12.10 15.77 11.44
N ASN A 6 -12.21 16.95 10.82
CA ASN A 6 -13.25 17.22 9.81
C ASN A 6 -12.87 16.70 8.41
N THR A 7 -11.59 16.51 8.12
CA THR A 7 -11.10 16.07 6.79
C THR A 7 -11.30 14.56 6.57
N TRP A 8 -11.17 13.75 7.63
CA TRP A 8 -11.41 12.31 7.58
C TRP A 8 -12.90 11.97 7.53
N LEU A 9 -13.73 12.76 8.20
CA LEU A 9 -15.19 12.62 8.17
C LEU A 9 -15.76 12.75 6.75
N GLY A 10 -15.22 13.63 5.88
CA GLY A 10 -15.73 13.84 4.53
C GLY A 10 -15.54 12.65 3.57
N ILE A 11 -14.41 11.96 3.64
CA ILE A 11 -14.10 10.81 2.76
C ILE A 11 -14.82 9.53 3.25
N LEU A 12 -15.09 9.43 4.56
CA LEU A 12 -15.69 8.25 5.16
C LEU A 12 -17.21 8.34 5.31
N HIS A 13 -17.82 9.53 5.29
CA HIS A 13 -19.28 9.69 5.35
C HIS A 13 -20.00 9.20 4.08
N ASP A 14 -19.32 9.16 2.93
CA ASP A 14 -19.85 8.56 1.69
C ASP A 14 -19.63 7.04 1.60
N VAL A 15 -18.83 6.44 2.49
CA VAL A 15 -18.46 5.01 2.46
C VAL A 15 -19.03 4.22 3.66
N GLY A 16 -19.27 4.90 4.79
CA GLY A 16 -19.71 4.30 6.05
C GLY A 16 -20.98 3.44 5.96
N PRO A 17 -22.05 3.86 5.26
CA PRO A 17 -23.25 3.03 5.10
C PRO A 17 -23.06 1.87 4.10
N ALA A 18 -22.05 1.92 3.23
CA ALA A 18 -21.80 0.93 2.17
C ALA A 18 -20.96 -0.26 2.62
N LEU A 19 -20.18 -0.11 3.69
CA LEU A 19 -19.35 -1.19 4.27
C LEU A 19 -20.18 -2.34 4.87
N GLY A 20 -21.47 -2.11 5.16
CA GLY A 20 -22.35 -3.13 5.73
C GLY A 20 -22.96 -4.12 4.73
N ARG A 21 -22.92 -3.88 3.41
CA ARG A 21 -23.68 -4.70 2.42
C ARG A 21 -23.05 -4.85 1.03
N LEU A 22 -21.72 -4.82 0.90
CA LEU A 22 -21.07 -5.21 -0.34
C LEU A 22 -20.04 -6.31 -0.07
N THR A 23 -20.50 -7.56 -0.02
CA THR A 23 -19.63 -8.72 -0.22
C THR A 23 -19.18 -8.75 -1.67
N VAL A 24 -18.20 -7.91 -2.01
CA VAL A 24 -17.53 -8.00 -3.30
C VAL A 24 -16.64 -9.25 -3.26
N LYS A 25 -16.99 -10.25 -4.08
CA LYS A 25 -16.23 -11.49 -4.13
C LYS A 25 -14.76 -11.20 -4.49
N PRO A 26 -13.78 -11.81 -3.79
CA PRO A 26 -12.38 -11.69 -4.14
C PRO A 26 -12.17 -12.08 -5.61
N LYS A 27 -11.59 -11.18 -6.42
CA LYS A 27 -11.33 -11.46 -7.84
C LYS A 27 -10.20 -12.47 -7.94
N GLN A 28 -10.54 -13.74 -8.19
CA GLN A 28 -9.58 -14.84 -8.38
C GLN A 28 -8.51 -14.54 -9.45
N ARG A 29 -8.84 -13.74 -10.46
CA ARG A 29 -7.89 -13.26 -11.46
C ARG A 29 -6.79 -12.40 -10.84
N SER A 30 -7.16 -11.38 -10.05
CA SER A 30 -6.20 -10.47 -9.40
C SER A 30 -5.25 -11.20 -8.46
N LYS A 31 -5.76 -12.20 -7.72
CA LYS A 31 -4.94 -13.09 -6.90
C LYS A 31 -3.89 -13.81 -7.75
N LYS A 32 -4.32 -14.49 -8.82
CA LYS A 32 -3.42 -15.23 -9.72
C LYS A 32 -2.35 -14.32 -10.35
N GLU A 33 -2.74 -13.12 -10.75
CA GLU A 33 -1.82 -12.14 -11.35
C GLU A 33 -0.78 -11.63 -10.34
N SER A 34 -1.18 -11.41 -9.10
CA SER A 34 -0.27 -11.00 -8.02
C SER A 34 0.72 -12.11 -7.68
N VAL A 35 0.25 -13.36 -7.56
CA VAL A 35 1.11 -14.55 -7.38
C VAL A 35 2.12 -14.64 -8.52
N LYS A 36 1.64 -14.57 -9.77
CA LYS A 36 2.49 -14.72 -10.96
C LYS A 36 3.61 -13.68 -11.00
N ARG A 37 3.28 -12.42 -10.71
CA ARG A 37 4.27 -11.33 -10.67
C ARG A 37 5.29 -11.53 -9.55
N LEU A 38 4.85 -11.82 -8.33
CA LEU A 38 5.79 -12.06 -7.21
C LEU A 38 6.70 -13.26 -7.48
N ALA A 39 6.18 -14.35 -8.04
CA ALA A 39 6.99 -15.50 -8.44
C ALA A 39 8.01 -15.13 -9.53
N ARG A 40 7.58 -14.35 -10.53
CA ARG A 40 8.48 -13.86 -11.59
C ARG A 40 9.61 -12.99 -11.02
N LEU A 41 9.29 -12.12 -10.07
CA LEU A 41 10.30 -11.32 -9.40
C LEU A 41 11.27 -12.21 -8.61
N ALA A 42 10.79 -13.25 -7.92
CA ALA A 42 11.66 -14.19 -7.21
C ALA A 42 12.62 -14.96 -8.14
N GLU A 43 12.19 -15.26 -9.38
CA GLU A 43 13.03 -15.91 -10.40
C GLU A 43 14.08 -14.96 -11.01
N GLU A 44 13.69 -13.72 -11.29
CA GLU A 44 14.53 -12.76 -12.02
C GLU A 44 15.34 -11.82 -11.12
N SER A 45 15.03 -11.75 -9.82
CA SER A 45 15.66 -10.78 -8.93
C SER A 45 17.15 -11.07 -8.79
N PRO A 46 18.03 -10.10 -9.10
CA PRO A 46 19.37 -10.09 -8.54
C PRO A 46 19.26 -10.21 -7.02
N SER A 47 20.08 -11.03 -6.40
CA SER A 47 20.08 -11.31 -4.95
C SER A 47 20.32 -10.07 -4.05
N SER A 48 20.41 -8.87 -4.63
CA SER A 48 20.81 -7.60 -4.01
C SER A 48 19.66 -6.59 -3.81
N ILE A 49 18.42 -6.91 -4.16
CA ILE A 49 17.29 -5.96 -4.11
C ILE A 49 16.31 -6.26 -2.99
N LEU A 50 15.74 -7.47 -2.97
CA LEU A 50 14.89 -7.97 -1.90
C LEU A 50 15.40 -9.35 -1.46
N PRO A 51 15.45 -9.65 -0.14
CA PRO A 51 15.78 -10.99 0.31
C PRO A 51 14.76 -12.00 -0.23
N ASN A 52 15.22 -13.12 -0.79
CA ASN A 52 14.31 -14.18 -1.29
C ASN A 52 13.35 -14.68 -0.20
N SER A 53 13.80 -14.74 1.05
CA SER A 53 12.95 -15.09 2.20
C SER A 53 11.78 -14.13 2.40
N MET A 54 11.96 -12.85 2.13
CA MET A 54 10.89 -11.86 2.19
C MET A 54 9.87 -12.11 1.07
N LEU A 55 10.32 -12.31 -0.17
CA LEU A 55 9.44 -12.62 -1.29
C LEU A 55 8.65 -13.91 -1.05
N SER A 56 9.29 -14.97 -0.55
CA SER A 56 8.63 -16.21 -0.17
C SER A 56 7.53 -15.98 0.88
N LYS A 57 7.83 -15.21 1.95
CA LYS A 57 6.85 -14.87 2.98
C LYS A 57 5.65 -14.09 2.41
N LEU A 58 5.89 -13.14 1.50
CA LEU A 58 4.82 -12.39 0.85
C LEU A 58 3.94 -13.29 -0.03
N ILE A 59 4.55 -14.20 -0.79
CA ILE A 59 3.83 -15.18 -1.61
C ILE A 59 2.98 -16.12 -0.74
N GLU A 60 3.53 -16.59 0.38
CA GLU A 60 2.83 -17.46 1.35
C GLU A 60 1.66 -16.75 2.03
N ASN A 61 1.79 -15.45 2.32
CA ASN A 61 0.73 -14.65 2.94
C ASN A 61 -0.33 -14.17 1.94
N LEU A 62 0.00 -14.02 0.66
CA LEU A 62 -0.92 -13.48 -0.35
C LEU A 62 -2.32 -14.16 -0.37
N PRO A 63 -2.46 -15.50 -0.22
CA PRO A 63 -3.78 -16.13 -0.13
C PRO A 63 -4.69 -15.63 0.99
N SER A 64 -4.14 -15.23 2.16
CA SER A 64 -4.94 -14.75 3.29
C SER A 64 -5.58 -13.39 2.98
N LEU A 65 -4.90 -12.55 2.19
CA LEU A 65 -5.41 -11.25 1.72
C LEU A 65 -6.62 -11.39 0.78
N PHE A 66 -6.77 -12.53 0.10
CA PHE A 66 -7.92 -12.83 -0.77
C PHE A 66 -8.92 -13.80 -0.12
N SER A 67 -8.80 -14.03 1.19
CA SER A 67 -9.77 -14.82 1.95
C SER A 67 -11.11 -14.08 2.05
N GLN A 68 -12.18 -14.80 2.43
CA GLN A 68 -13.49 -14.18 2.64
C GLN A 68 -13.52 -13.26 3.87
N ASP A 69 -12.59 -13.49 4.81
CA ASP A 69 -12.53 -12.77 6.09
C ASP A 69 -11.68 -11.49 6.01
N TYR A 70 -10.98 -11.26 4.91
CA TYR A 70 -10.17 -10.06 4.71
C TYR A 70 -10.89 -9.02 3.82
N PRO A 71 -10.98 -7.75 4.25
CA PRO A 71 -11.71 -6.72 3.52
C PRO A 71 -11.21 -6.56 2.07
N GLN A 72 -12.15 -6.61 1.12
CA GLN A 72 -11.92 -6.26 -0.28
C GLN A 72 -12.51 -4.87 -0.53
N VAL A 73 -11.68 -3.92 -0.93
CA VAL A 73 -12.03 -2.49 -1.04
C VAL A 73 -11.73 -1.97 -2.44
N LEU A 74 -12.35 -0.85 -2.80
CA LEU A 74 -11.95 -0.11 -4.00
C LEU A 74 -10.57 0.51 -3.76
N THR A 75 -9.57 0.03 -4.50
CA THR A 75 -8.22 0.58 -4.54
C THR A 75 -8.05 1.43 -5.79
N HIS A 76 -7.25 2.48 -5.71
CA HIS A 76 -6.94 3.38 -6.81
C HIS A 76 -6.08 2.71 -7.89
N GLY A 77 -5.13 1.86 -7.48
CA GLY A 77 -4.22 1.14 -8.39
C GLY A 77 -3.02 1.96 -8.90
N ASP A 78 -3.05 3.28 -8.71
CA ASP A 78 -1.90 4.18 -8.86
C ASP A 78 -1.91 5.31 -7.81
N PHE A 79 -2.20 4.97 -6.55
CA PHE A 79 -2.29 6.00 -5.52
C PHE A 79 -0.91 6.57 -5.20
N SER A 80 -0.61 7.80 -5.62
CA SER A 80 0.72 8.41 -5.49
C SER A 80 0.59 9.89 -5.13
N VAL A 81 1.69 10.49 -4.66
CA VAL A 81 1.72 11.92 -4.28
C VAL A 81 1.34 12.85 -5.43
N THR A 82 1.51 12.43 -6.69
CA THR A 82 1.13 13.23 -7.86
C THR A 82 -0.36 13.18 -8.18
N ASN A 83 -1.09 12.23 -7.58
CA ASN A 83 -2.53 12.02 -7.78
C ASN A 83 -3.37 12.56 -6.61
N ILE A 84 -2.74 13.26 -5.65
CA ILE A 84 -3.39 13.91 -4.51
C ILE A 84 -3.35 15.42 -4.73
N LEU A 85 -4.51 16.05 -4.80
CA LEU A 85 -4.64 17.50 -4.86
C LEU A 85 -4.75 18.06 -3.44
N VAL A 86 -3.98 19.09 -3.15
CA VAL A 86 -3.91 19.72 -1.82
C VAL A 86 -4.15 21.22 -1.96
N ASP A 87 -4.98 21.79 -1.08
CA ASP A 87 -5.12 23.24 -0.94
C ASP A 87 -3.85 23.81 -0.26
N GLU A 88 -3.15 24.72 -0.93
CA GLU A 88 -1.88 25.28 -0.46
C GLU A 88 -2.02 26.15 0.81
N ASN A 89 -3.21 26.68 1.09
CA ASN A 89 -3.45 27.57 2.23
C ASN A 89 -3.94 26.79 3.45
N LYS A 90 -4.69 25.71 3.23
CA LYS A 90 -5.30 24.90 4.30
C LYS A 90 -4.60 23.59 4.58
N PHE A 91 -3.74 23.13 3.66
CA PHE A 91 -3.12 21.80 3.69
C PHE A 91 -4.14 20.65 3.75
N GLU A 92 -5.30 20.85 3.14
CA GLU A 92 -6.39 19.87 3.06
C GLU A 92 -6.35 19.16 1.71
N ILE A 93 -6.60 17.85 1.70
CA ILE A 93 -6.80 17.10 0.46
C ILE A 93 -8.12 17.57 -0.16
N THR A 94 -8.04 18.12 -1.37
CA THR A 94 -9.20 18.62 -2.13
C THR A 94 -9.67 17.64 -3.19
N GLY A 95 -8.85 16.64 -3.53
CA GLY A 95 -9.22 15.63 -4.49
C GLY A 95 -8.19 14.52 -4.63
N ILE A 96 -8.68 13.37 -5.09
CA ILE A 96 -7.87 12.24 -5.56
C ILE A 96 -8.26 12.01 -7.02
N VAL A 97 -7.29 12.03 -7.93
CA VAL A 97 -7.50 12.01 -9.39
C VAL A 97 -6.82 10.83 -10.07
N ASP A 98 -7.17 10.56 -11.33
CA ASP A 98 -6.63 9.45 -12.14
C ASP A 98 -6.98 8.04 -11.64
N TRP A 99 -8.28 7.79 -11.45
CA TRP A 99 -8.84 6.49 -11.06
C TRP A 99 -8.87 5.44 -12.20
N SER A 100 -8.08 5.63 -13.26
CA SER A 100 -8.11 4.78 -14.45
C SER A 100 -7.74 3.32 -14.18
N LEU A 101 -6.94 3.07 -13.13
CA LEU A 101 -6.54 1.73 -12.68
C LEU A 101 -7.36 1.18 -11.50
N ALA A 102 -8.46 1.84 -11.15
CA ALA A 102 -9.22 1.47 -9.97
C ALA A 102 -9.78 0.03 -10.05
N ALA A 103 -9.62 -0.71 -8.97
CA ALA A 103 -10.02 -2.11 -8.89
C ALA A 103 -10.45 -2.48 -7.48
N VAL A 104 -11.25 -3.54 -7.34
CA VAL A 104 -11.49 -4.14 -6.03
C VAL A 104 -10.38 -5.12 -5.70
N MET A 105 -9.65 -4.83 -4.63
CA MET A 105 -8.46 -5.54 -4.18
C MET A 105 -8.47 -5.66 -2.64
N PRO A 106 -7.61 -6.51 -2.04
CA PRO A 106 -7.45 -6.54 -0.60
C PRO A 106 -7.14 -5.15 -0.04
N PHE A 107 -7.71 -4.81 1.12
CA PHE A 107 -7.31 -3.62 1.86
C PHE A 107 -5.79 -3.61 2.07
N GLY A 108 -5.19 -2.43 2.04
CA GLY A 108 -3.75 -2.29 2.20
C GLY A 108 -2.94 -2.23 0.90
N MET A 109 -3.49 -2.64 -0.25
CA MET A 109 -2.72 -2.68 -1.51
C MET A 109 -2.19 -1.32 -1.99
N ASP A 110 -2.80 -0.20 -1.59
CA ASP A 110 -2.34 1.17 -1.87
C ASP A 110 -1.69 1.85 -0.64
N LEU A 111 -1.45 1.13 0.47
CA LEU A 111 -0.79 1.69 1.66
C LEU A 111 0.69 2.03 1.45
N ASP A 112 1.24 1.71 0.27
CA ASP A 112 2.54 2.20 -0.14
C ASP A 112 2.65 3.72 -0.18
N ILE A 113 1.52 4.41 -0.32
CA ILE A 113 1.47 5.86 -0.17
C ILE A 113 1.98 6.36 1.18
N LEU A 114 1.80 5.61 2.28
CA LEU A 114 2.30 6.02 3.60
C LEU A 114 3.82 6.07 3.62
N PHE A 115 4.48 5.16 2.91
CA PHE A 115 5.92 5.25 2.72
C PHE A 115 6.27 6.45 1.85
N LEU A 116 5.61 6.59 0.69
CA LEU A 116 5.92 7.65 -0.28
C LEU A 116 5.70 9.07 0.24
N THR A 117 4.79 9.25 1.20
CA THR A 117 4.45 10.55 1.81
C THR A 117 5.26 10.89 3.06
N THR A 118 6.00 9.93 3.63
CA THR A 118 6.74 10.10 4.89
C THR A 118 8.26 10.24 4.70
N GLY A 119 8.72 10.47 3.48
CA GLY A 119 10.11 10.74 3.17
C GLY A 119 10.29 11.26 1.75
N PHE A 120 11.54 11.30 1.31
CA PHE A 120 11.92 11.78 -0.01
C PHE A 120 13.18 11.07 -0.53
N MET A 121 13.33 11.02 -1.85
CA MET A 121 14.49 10.43 -2.52
C MET A 121 15.51 11.50 -2.90
N THR A 122 16.78 11.29 -2.54
CA THR A 122 17.93 12.06 -3.01
C THR A 122 18.84 11.19 -3.89
N GLN A 123 19.99 11.73 -4.32
CA GLN A 123 20.99 10.94 -5.03
C GLN A 123 21.60 9.84 -4.14
N ASP A 124 21.74 10.10 -2.84
CA ASP A 124 22.34 9.20 -1.86
C ASP A 124 21.37 8.11 -1.40
N GLY A 125 20.06 8.36 -1.49
CA GLY A 125 19.04 7.37 -1.20
C GLY A 125 17.77 7.98 -0.65
N TRP A 126 16.96 7.13 -0.03
CA TRP A 126 15.74 7.54 0.63
C TRP A 126 16.06 8.17 1.99
N HIS A 127 15.36 9.25 2.34
CA HIS A 127 15.44 9.90 3.63
C HIS A 127 14.04 10.02 4.22
N ASP A 128 13.88 9.52 5.44
CA ASP A 128 12.64 9.67 6.19
C ASP A 128 12.50 11.10 6.74
N TYR A 129 11.28 11.61 6.79
CA TYR A 129 10.99 12.78 7.60
C TYR A 129 11.09 12.43 9.08
N ALA A 130 11.55 13.37 9.90
CA ALA A 130 11.67 13.18 11.35
C ALA A 130 10.33 12.78 12.01
N CYS A 131 9.20 13.15 11.41
CA CYS A 131 7.87 12.82 11.87
C CYS A 131 7.28 11.53 11.28
N LYS A 132 8.03 10.71 10.52
CA LYS A 132 7.50 9.50 9.87
C LYS A 132 6.75 8.56 10.83
N LEU A 133 7.30 8.30 12.01
CA LEU A 133 6.66 7.44 13.01
C LEU A 133 5.35 8.06 13.49
N LEU A 134 5.36 9.35 13.86
CA LEU A 134 4.17 10.08 14.27
C LEU A 134 3.08 10.06 13.18
N LEU A 135 3.44 10.25 11.91
CA LEU A 135 2.50 10.22 10.79
C LEU A 135 1.90 8.82 10.58
N ARG A 136 2.69 7.75 10.73
CA ARG A 136 2.19 6.37 10.70
C ARG A 136 1.24 6.08 11.86
N ASP A 137 1.59 6.51 13.06
CA ASP A 137 0.77 6.29 14.25
C ASP A 137 -0.55 7.04 14.13
N SER A 138 -0.52 8.32 13.74
CA SER A 138 -1.72 9.12 13.49
C SER A 138 -2.62 8.52 12.39
N PHE A 139 -2.04 7.95 11.32
CA PHE A 139 -2.82 7.25 10.30
C PHE A 139 -3.61 6.08 10.91
N TRP A 140 -2.94 5.23 11.70
CA TRP A 140 -3.58 4.06 12.29
C TRP A 140 -4.61 4.45 13.36
N GLU A 141 -4.31 5.43 14.21
CA GLU A 141 -5.26 5.96 15.20
C GLU A 141 -6.56 6.43 14.54
N GLU A 142 -6.46 7.24 13.49
CA GLU A 142 -7.62 7.72 12.75
C GLU A 142 -8.35 6.58 12.03
N PHE A 143 -7.62 5.67 11.38
CA PHE A 143 -8.22 4.52 10.73
C PHE A 143 -9.03 3.67 11.73
N TRP A 144 -8.52 3.45 12.93
CA TRP A 144 -9.25 2.73 13.97
C TRP A 144 -10.48 3.48 14.46
N ALA A 145 -10.38 4.80 14.64
CA ALA A 145 -11.48 5.65 15.06
C ALA A 145 -12.64 5.59 14.06
N VAL A 146 -12.35 5.66 12.76
CA VAL A 146 -13.41 5.72 11.75
C VAL A 146 -13.90 4.33 11.31
N SER A 147 -13.03 3.32 11.26
CA SER A 147 -13.45 1.96 10.89
C SER A 147 -14.30 1.27 11.97
N GLY A 148 -14.25 1.76 13.21
CA GLY A 148 -14.91 1.12 14.35
C GLY A 148 -14.33 -0.25 14.70
N ILE A 149 -13.13 -0.58 14.22
CA ILE A 149 -12.46 -1.82 14.59
C ILE A 149 -11.95 -1.69 16.02
N GLU A 150 -12.50 -2.51 16.91
CA GLU A 150 -12.13 -2.59 18.31
C GLU A 150 -11.34 -3.87 18.63
N GLY A 151 -10.61 -3.84 19.74
CA GLY A 151 -9.80 -4.96 20.23
C GLY A 151 -8.37 -4.96 19.69
N GLU A 152 -7.39 -5.01 20.60
CA GLU A 152 -5.96 -4.95 20.28
C GLU A 152 -5.53 -6.08 19.35
N GLU A 153 -5.95 -7.33 19.62
CA GLU A 153 -5.63 -8.47 18.77
C GLU A 153 -6.14 -8.29 17.33
N ARG A 154 -7.37 -7.78 17.19
CA ARG A 154 -8.01 -7.57 15.88
C ARG A 154 -7.35 -6.43 15.11
N ARG A 155 -7.02 -5.32 15.79
CA ARG A 155 -6.26 -4.21 15.21
C ARG A 155 -4.87 -4.68 14.76
N GLY A 156 -4.14 -5.39 15.62
CA GLY A 156 -2.82 -5.96 15.29
C GLY A 156 -2.87 -6.85 14.06
N ARG A 157 -3.78 -7.82 14.02
CA ARG A 157 -3.94 -8.71 12.85
C ARG A 157 -4.32 -7.95 11.58
N THR A 158 -5.20 -6.95 11.69
CA THR A 158 -5.62 -6.13 10.54
C THR A 158 -4.46 -5.31 10.01
N GLN A 159 -3.69 -4.69 10.91
CA GLN A 159 -2.50 -3.92 10.58
C GLN A 159 -1.43 -4.80 9.93
N ASP A 160 -1.09 -5.96 10.50
CA ASP A 160 -0.09 -6.87 9.93
C ASP A 160 -0.42 -7.29 8.50
N LEU A 161 -1.69 -7.64 8.24
CA LEU A 161 -2.16 -8.01 6.91
C LEU A 161 -2.19 -6.82 5.95
N ALA A 162 -2.61 -5.64 6.43
CA ALA A 162 -2.65 -4.43 5.62
C ALA A 162 -1.25 -3.93 5.27
N GLU A 163 -0.29 -4.00 6.19
CA GLU A 163 1.11 -3.72 5.92
C GLU A 163 1.68 -4.74 4.94
N THR A 164 1.39 -6.04 5.09
CA THR A 164 1.76 -7.08 4.11
C THR A 164 1.19 -6.78 2.71
N ALA A 165 -0.07 -6.36 2.63
CA ALA A 165 -0.69 -5.94 1.37
C ALA A 165 -0.01 -4.70 0.77
N GLY A 166 0.36 -3.71 1.60
CA GLY A 166 1.10 -2.52 1.17
C GLY A 166 2.48 -2.86 0.62
N GLN A 167 3.16 -3.83 1.23
CA GLN A 167 4.43 -4.36 0.72
C GLN A 167 4.27 -4.99 -0.67
N ILE A 168 3.23 -5.81 -0.86
CA ILE A 168 2.92 -6.41 -2.16
C ILE A 168 2.57 -5.33 -3.18
N GLY A 169 1.71 -4.37 -2.82
CA GLY A 169 1.34 -3.24 -3.67
C GLY A 169 2.55 -2.45 -4.17
N ALA A 170 3.47 -2.13 -3.26
CA ALA A 170 4.73 -1.46 -3.57
C ALA A 170 5.58 -2.21 -4.60
N ILE A 171 5.73 -3.52 -4.40
CA ILE A 171 6.49 -4.38 -5.30
C ILE A 171 5.83 -4.39 -6.68
N LEU A 172 4.52 -4.57 -6.72
CA LEU A 172 3.76 -4.56 -7.99
C LEU A 172 3.89 -3.21 -8.71
N ARG A 173 3.94 -2.09 -7.97
CA ARG A 173 4.09 -0.74 -8.52
C ARG A 173 5.50 -0.47 -9.05
N LEU A 174 6.52 -0.87 -8.31
CA LEU A 174 7.90 -0.41 -8.51
C LEU A 174 8.79 -1.40 -9.25
N ALA A 175 8.53 -2.71 -9.12
CA ALA A 175 9.40 -3.73 -9.72
C ALA A 175 9.08 -4.02 -11.19
N PHE A 176 7.89 -3.68 -11.67
CA PHE A 176 7.44 -4.02 -13.02
C PHE A 176 7.37 -2.80 -13.93
N ARG A 177 7.68 -3.01 -15.20
CA ARG A 177 7.38 -2.05 -16.27
C ARG A 177 5.87 -1.83 -16.34
N ARG A 178 5.43 -0.60 -16.62
CA ARG A 178 4.03 -0.30 -16.88
C ARG A 178 3.67 -0.55 -18.35
N ASN A 179 2.48 -1.08 -18.58
CA ASN A 179 1.85 -1.13 -19.89
C ASN A 179 1.44 0.29 -20.34
N ALA A 180 1.02 0.44 -21.60
CA ALA A 180 0.58 1.74 -22.13
C ALA A 180 -0.65 2.32 -21.39
N ASP A 181 -1.45 1.46 -20.76
CA ASP A 181 -2.60 1.83 -19.94
C ASP A 181 -2.24 2.12 -18.47
N GLY A 182 -0.95 2.11 -18.10
CA GLY A 182 -0.48 2.33 -16.73
C GLY A 182 -0.50 1.08 -15.83
N SER A 183 -1.18 0.00 -16.24
CA SER A 183 -1.21 -1.25 -15.47
C SER A 183 0.18 -1.91 -15.37
N PRO A 184 0.49 -2.66 -14.31
CA PRO A 184 1.78 -3.35 -14.22
C PRO A 184 1.86 -4.47 -15.27
N SER A 185 2.97 -4.55 -15.99
CA SER A 185 3.25 -5.67 -16.90
C SER A 185 3.83 -6.87 -16.13
N GLU A 186 4.28 -7.90 -16.87
CA GLU A 186 5.01 -9.05 -16.31
C GLU A 186 6.54 -8.90 -16.48
N VAL A 187 6.99 -7.80 -17.08
CA VAL A 187 8.42 -7.56 -17.31
C VAL A 187 8.99 -6.79 -16.13
N VAL A 188 9.95 -7.40 -15.43
CA VAL A 188 10.69 -6.75 -14.36
C VAL A 188 11.52 -5.61 -14.98
N LEU A 189 11.33 -4.39 -14.49
CA LEU A 189 12.06 -3.21 -14.92
C LEU A 189 12.32 -2.32 -13.72
N MET A 190 13.46 -2.59 -13.07
CA MET A 190 13.87 -1.88 -11.88
C MET A 190 14.92 -0.84 -12.25
N SER A 191 14.51 0.42 -12.35
CA SER A 191 15.50 1.51 -12.43
C SER A 191 16.24 1.63 -11.09
N GLU A 192 17.46 2.16 -11.11
CA GLU A 192 18.25 2.42 -9.89
C GLU A 192 17.45 3.16 -8.81
N SER A 193 16.66 4.16 -9.20
CA SER A 193 15.79 4.90 -8.29
C SER A 193 14.71 4.01 -7.63
N ARG A 194 13.98 3.21 -8.43
CA ARG A 194 12.95 2.30 -7.91
C ARG A 194 13.55 1.21 -7.02
N MET A 195 14.75 0.73 -7.35
CA MET A 195 15.49 -0.21 -6.50
C MET A 195 15.88 0.42 -5.16
N LYS A 196 16.33 1.67 -5.15
CA LYS A 196 16.62 2.41 -3.91
C LYS A 196 15.37 2.59 -3.06
N GLN A 197 14.20 2.88 -3.66
CA GLN A 197 12.92 2.98 -2.93
C GLN A 197 12.55 1.66 -2.25
N LEU A 198 12.54 0.55 -3.01
CA LEU A 198 12.23 -0.76 -2.47
C LEU A 198 13.25 -1.14 -1.38
N ARG A 199 14.55 -0.96 -1.61
CA ARG A 199 15.57 -1.25 -0.59
C ARG A 199 15.41 -0.40 0.67
N ALA A 200 15.06 0.87 0.56
CA ALA A 200 14.85 1.71 1.73
C ALA A 200 13.66 1.22 2.57
N TRP A 201 12.57 0.84 1.91
CA TRP A 201 11.38 0.39 2.61
C TRP A 201 11.51 -1.03 3.17
N PHE A 202 12.20 -1.92 2.45
CA PHE A 202 12.32 -3.33 2.80
C PHE A 202 13.63 -3.68 3.54
N GLY A 203 14.65 -2.85 3.43
CA GLY A 203 15.97 -3.06 4.04
C GLY A 203 16.01 -2.85 5.54
N GLU A 204 15.22 -1.91 6.09
CA GLU A 204 15.14 -1.71 7.55
C GLU A 204 14.48 -2.90 8.28
N GLN A 205 13.58 -3.63 7.60
CA GLN A 205 12.93 -4.80 8.19
C GLN A 205 13.88 -6.01 8.33
N ALA A 206 14.91 -6.11 7.48
CA ALA A 206 15.95 -7.13 7.61
C ALA A 206 16.84 -6.90 8.84
N ALA A 207 17.09 -5.63 9.21
CA ALA A 207 17.89 -5.27 10.38
C ALA A 207 17.14 -5.44 11.72
N ARG A 208 15.81 -5.54 11.71
CA ARG A 208 14.99 -5.83 12.91
C ARG A 208 14.76 -7.33 13.15
N LEU A 209 15.18 -8.18 12.22
CA LEU A 209 15.04 -9.64 12.26
C LEU A 209 16.40 -10.38 12.31
N ALA A 210 17.51 -9.64 12.45
CA ALA A 210 18.86 -10.14 12.64
C ALA A 210 19.37 -9.76 14.04
#